data_AF-A0AAV5FRT3-F1
#
_entry.id   AF-A0AAV5FRT3-F1
#
_cell.length_a   1.000
_cell.length_b   1.000
_cell.length_c   1.000
_cell.angle_alpha   90.00
_cell.angle_beta   90.00
_cell.angle_gamma   90.00
#
_symmetry.space_group_name_H-M   'P 1'
#
loop_
_entity.id
_entity.type
_entity.pdbx_description
1 polymer ?
#
loop_
_entity_poly.entity_id
_entity_poly.type
_entity_poly.pdbx_seq_one_letter_code
_entity_poly.pdbx_strand_id
1 'polypeptide(L)'
;MAASMAHSSLSVLLLLTLTTSLSISAFMAAHVGDEAALLAFKAAAISGGYDDTLASWNGSAGGYCSWEGVRCRGRHQRVVALSLPSRKLTGVLSPAVGNLSSLRSLDLSFNGFTGNIPASLGRLRRLHILDLKYNNFSGEFPVNLTFCSNLKIIDLLSNQLHGRVPTEIGDKLVGLLVLRLRNNYLTNSIPASLGNLSSVRTLSLSFNQLDGNIPPSIGDIPGILSLDLAYNNLSATKLNRESLSNPSNSQIGRHSDLRKYPLSHRQSRWPSDDQCGRPALRNILSLAQRLDIAVDIMDALDYLHNHCQPPIIHCDVKPSNILLAEDLSARLGDFGISRILPEKANQSLQNSNSTIGIRGSIGYVAPEYGEGSPISTLGDIYSLGILLLEMFTGMRPTNNMFRGSLDLHRFFSIHVLVQKCLVSVIDISTSCLRKQPR
;
A
#
# COMPACT_ATOMS: atom_id res chain seq x y z
N MET A 1 -23.27 -71.75 -11.33
CA MET A 1 -22.96 -70.43 -11.94
C MET A 1 -24.02 -69.36 -11.65
N ALA A 2 -25.33 -69.66 -11.71
CA ALA A 2 -26.38 -68.65 -11.47
C ALA A 2 -26.37 -67.99 -10.06
N ALA A 3 -26.12 -68.75 -8.99
CA ALA A 3 -26.11 -68.21 -7.62
C ALA A 3 -24.94 -67.24 -7.35
N SER A 4 -23.77 -67.47 -7.96
CA SER A 4 -22.58 -66.60 -7.82
C SER A 4 -22.74 -65.27 -8.57
N MET A 5 -23.46 -65.28 -9.70
CA MET A 5 -23.81 -64.04 -10.42
C MET A 5 -24.89 -63.24 -9.71
N ALA A 6 -25.84 -63.88 -9.02
CA ALA A 6 -26.84 -63.18 -8.21
C ALA A 6 -26.21 -62.45 -7.01
N HIS A 7 -25.27 -63.07 -6.29
CA HIS A 7 -24.60 -62.42 -5.15
C HIS A 7 -23.70 -61.23 -5.54
N SER A 8 -22.98 -61.34 -6.67
CA SER A 8 -22.18 -60.23 -7.20
C SER A 8 -23.06 -59.08 -7.71
N SER A 9 -24.20 -59.39 -8.34
CA SER A 9 -25.17 -58.38 -8.78
C SER A 9 -25.84 -57.65 -7.60
N LEU A 10 -26.20 -58.39 -6.54
CA LEU A 10 -26.85 -57.83 -5.35
C LEU A 10 -25.90 -56.92 -4.55
N SER A 11 -24.62 -57.28 -4.46
CA SER A 11 -23.60 -56.49 -3.76
C SER A 11 -23.23 -55.20 -4.51
N VAL A 12 -23.18 -55.24 -5.85
CA VAL A 12 -23.02 -54.03 -6.68
C VAL A 12 -24.23 -53.11 -6.54
N LEU A 13 -25.46 -53.66 -6.54
CA LEU A 13 -26.68 -52.89 -6.35
C LEU A 13 -26.75 -52.26 -4.94
N LEU A 14 -26.32 -52.98 -3.91
CA LEU A 14 -26.23 -52.45 -2.55
C LEU A 14 -25.20 -51.30 -2.47
N LEU A 15 -24.02 -51.45 -3.06
CA LEU A 15 -23.01 -50.37 -3.10
C LEU A 15 -23.53 -49.13 -3.86
N LEU A 16 -24.22 -49.33 -4.98
CA LEU A 16 -24.80 -48.22 -5.75
C LEU A 16 -25.91 -47.51 -4.94
N THR A 17 -26.78 -48.25 -4.27
CA THR A 17 -27.83 -47.64 -3.42
C THR A 17 -27.25 -46.93 -2.19
N LEU A 18 -26.24 -47.49 -1.52
CA LEU A 18 -25.52 -46.86 -0.41
C LEU A 18 -24.78 -45.58 -0.84
N THR A 19 -24.09 -45.60 -1.98
CA THR A 19 -23.41 -44.40 -2.50
C THR A 19 -24.39 -43.31 -2.92
N THR A 20 -25.49 -43.68 -3.58
CA THR A 20 -26.56 -42.72 -3.90
C THR A 20 -27.23 -42.16 -2.65
N SER A 21 -27.53 -42.97 -1.63
CA SER A 21 -28.19 -42.52 -0.41
C SER A 21 -27.30 -41.61 0.45
N LEU A 22 -26.00 -41.94 0.60
CA LEU A 22 -25.03 -41.03 1.22
C LEU A 22 -24.88 -39.72 0.44
N SER A 23 -24.89 -39.78 -0.90
CA SER A 23 -24.80 -38.58 -1.73
C SER A 23 -26.04 -37.70 -1.61
N ILE A 24 -27.23 -38.28 -1.46
CA ILE A 24 -28.50 -37.56 -1.23
C ILE A 24 -28.53 -36.95 0.17
N SER A 25 -28.08 -37.66 1.22
CA SER A 25 -28.06 -37.12 2.58
C SER A 25 -27.06 -35.97 2.73
N ALA A 26 -25.85 -36.11 2.16
CA ALA A 26 -24.87 -35.05 2.11
C ALA A 26 -25.34 -33.85 1.29
N PHE A 27 -26.10 -34.10 0.21
CA PHE A 27 -26.73 -33.07 -0.60
C PHE A 27 -27.78 -32.28 0.18
N MET A 28 -28.72 -32.96 0.84
CA MET A 28 -29.74 -32.33 1.68
C MET A 28 -29.12 -31.54 2.83
N ALA A 29 -28.13 -32.11 3.53
CA ALA A 29 -27.42 -31.43 4.62
C ALA A 29 -26.69 -30.16 4.14
N ALA A 30 -26.11 -30.17 2.94
CA ALA A 30 -25.44 -29.01 2.36
C ALA A 30 -26.42 -27.91 1.91
N HIS A 31 -27.57 -28.29 1.36
CA HIS A 31 -28.64 -27.36 0.97
C HIS A 31 -29.26 -26.69 2.19
N VAL A 32 -29.60 -27.48 3.21
CA VAL A 32 -30.06 -26.97 4.52
C VAL A 32 -28.99 -26.08 5.17
N GLY A 33 -27.72 -26.45 5.03
CA GLY A 33 -26.59 -25.68 5.56
C GLY A 33 -26.42 -24.30 4.90
N ASP A 34 -26.59 -24.20 3.58
CA ASP A 34 -26.50 -22.92 2.86
C ASP A 34 -27.66 -21.98 3.27
N GLU A 35 -28.89 -22.50 3.34
CA GLU A 35 -30.06 -21.72 3.76
C GLU A 35 -29.93 -21.21 5.20
N ALA A 36 -29.55 -22.09 6.14
CA ALA A 36 -29.36 -21.73 7.53
C ALA A 36 -28.25 -20.67 7.69
N ALA A 37 -27.18 -20.76 6.91
CA ALA A 37 -26.10 -19.76 6.92
C ALA A 37 -26.58 -18.39 6.41
N LEU A 38 -27.42 -18.35 5.37
CA LEU A 38 -28.01 -17.12 4.86
C LEU A 38 -29.02 -16.52 5.86
N LEU A 39 -29.86 -17.32 6.49
CA LEU A 39 -30.78 -16.84 7.53
C LEU A 39 -30.03 -16.28 8.75
N ALA A 40 -28.96 -16.95 9.18
CA ALA A 40 -28.09 -16.45 10.23
C ALA A 40 -27.35 -15.16 9.83
N PHE A 41 -27.00 -15.01 8.55
CA PHE A 41 -26.47 -13.76 8.01
C PHE A 41 -27.52 -12.65 8.07
N LYS A 42 -28.75 -12.88 7.59
CA LYS A 42 -29.85 -11.91 7.63
C LYS A 42 -30.12 -11.42 9.05
N ALA A 43 -30.19 -12.34 10.01
CA ALA A 43 -30.42 -12.01 11.42
C ALA A 43 -29.31 -11.13 12.02
N ALA A 44 -28.06 -11.32 11.58
CA ALA A 44 -26.93 -10.55 12.08
C ALA A 44 -26.70 -9.23 11.33
N ALA A 45 -27.08 -9.15 10.05
CA ALA A 45 -26.80 -8.03 9.15
C ALA A 45 -27.72 -6.82 9.36
N ILE A 46 -28.84 -7.00 10.07
CA ILE A 46 -29.85 -5.97 10.30
C ILE A 46 -29.92 -5.69 11.81
N SER A 47 -29.13 -4.71 12.28
CA SER A 47 -29.20 -4.20 13.66
C SER A 47 -29.72 -2.76 13.59
N GLY A 48 -31.00 -2.57 13.92
CA GLY A 48 -31.71 -1.29 13.80
C GLY A 48 -32.88 -1.41 12.83
N GLY A 49 -34.11 -1.36 13.37
CA GLY A 49 -35.31 -1.80 12.69
C GLY A 49 -35.88 -0.93 11.56
N TYR A 50 -36.87 -1.55 10.90
CA TYR A 50 -37.94 -1.02 10.05
C TYR A 50 -37.70 -0.80 8.54
N ASP A 51 -36.60 -1.26 7.95
CA ASP A 51 -36.52 -1.33 6.49
C ASP A 51 -36.29 -2.78 6.04
N ASP A 52 -37.18 -3.29 5.18
CA ASP A 52 -37.17 -4.66 4.67
C ASP A 52 -36.10 -4.84 3.58
N THR A 53 -34.87 -4.44 3.92
CA THR A 53 -33.68 -4.42 3.04
C THR A 53 -33.38 -5.79 2.43
N LEU A 54 -33.88 -6.87 3.05
CA LEU A 54 -33.80 -8.25 2.59
C LEU A 54 -35.20 -8.91 2.57
N ALA A 55 -36.20 -8.20 2.04
CA ALA A 55 -37.59 -8.66 1.90
C ALA A 55 -37.73 -10.01 1.21
N SER A 56 -36.97 -10.18 0.13
CA SER A 56 -36.98 -11.39 -0.69
C SER A 56 -36.43 -12.61 0.04
N TRP A 57 -35.71 -12.43 1.15
CA TRP A 57 -35.14 -13.51 1.95
C TRP A 57 -36.19 -14.09 2.90
N ASN A 58 -37.17 -14.77 2.31
CA ASN A 58 -38.26 -15.42 3.01
C ASN A 58 -38.52 -16.81 2.38
N GLY A 59 -39.31 -17.65 3.05
CA GLY A 59 -39.58 -19.05 2.64
C GLY A 59 -40.51 -19.21 1.44
N SER A 60 -40.58 -18.23 0.53
CA SER A 60 -41.47 -18.28 -0.64
C SER A 60 -40.98 -19.25 -1.73
N ALA A 61 -41.86 -19.50 -2.71
CA ALA A 61 -41.63 -20.44 -3.81
C ALA A 61 -40.41 -20.01 -4.64
N GLY A 62 -39.32 -20.77 -4.55
CA GLY A 62 -38.04 -20.49 -5.24
C GLY A 62 -36.80 -20.82 -4.41
N GLY A 63 -36.96 -20.94 -3.08
CA GLY A 63 -35.86 -21.23 -2.16
C GLY A 63 -34.83 -20.10 -2.09
N TYR A 64 -33.73 -20.30 -1.35
CA TYR A 64 -32.74 -19.25 -1.14
C TYR A 64 -32.02 -18.76 -2.41
N CYS A 65 -32.12 -19.50 -3.52
CA CYS A 65 -31.51 -19.10 -4.79
C CYS A 65 -32.26 -18.00 -5.53
N SER A 66 -33.52 -17.73 -5.17
CA SER A 66 -34.28 -16.58 -5.67
C SER A 66 -34.14 -15.34 -4.78
N TRP A 67 -33.43 -15.44 -3.66
CA TRP A 67 -33.19 -14.32 -2.76
C TRP A 67 -32.27 -13.29 -3.41
N GLU A 68 -32.60 -12.02 -3.23
CA GLU A 68 -31.82 -10.93 -3.79
C GLU A 68 -30.35 -11.03 -3.36
N GLY A 69 -29.45 -10.84 -4.32
CA GLY A 69 -28.01 -10.91 -4.08
C GLY A 69 -27.44 -12.32 -3.92
N VAL A 70 -28.27 -13.36 -3.85
CA VAL A 70 -27.83 -14.76 -3.77
C VAL A 70 -27.77 -15.34 -5.18
N ARG A 71 -26.61 -15.91 -5.54
CA ARG A 71 -26.47 -16.66 -6.79
C ARG A 71 -26.05 -18.09 -6.48
N CYS A 72 -26.86 -19.03 -6.98
CA CYS A 72 -26.57 -20.46 -6.92
C CYS A 72 -25.97 -20.97 -8.23
N ARG A 73 -25.25 -22.10 -8.18
CA ARG A 73 -24.78 -22.78 -9.39
C ARG A 73 -24.74 -24.30 -9.21
N GLY A 74 -24.98 -24.99 -10.31
CA GLY A 74 -24.85 -26.45 -10.43
C GLY A 74 -26.13 -27.18 -10.07
N ARG A 75 -26.12 -28.51 -10.26
CA ARG A 75 -27.29 -29.37 -10.00
C ARG A 75 -27.79 -29.31 -8.55
N HIS A 76 -26.90 -28.95 -7.63
CA HIS A 76 -27.18 -28.91 -6.20
C HIS A 76 -27.53 -27.52 -5.67
N GLN A 77 -27.72 -26.53 -6.54
CA GLN A 77 -28.15 -25.18 -6.18
C GLN A 77 -27.37 -24.59 -4.99
N ARG A 78 -26.06 -24.81 -4.97
CA ARG A 78 -25.17 -24.33 -3.90
C ARG A 78 -24.89 -22.85 -4.10
N VAL A 79 -24.80 -22.11 -3.00
CA VAL A 79 -24.50 -20.67 -3.04
C VAL A 79 -23.06 -20.47 -3.51
N VAL A 80 -22.90 -19.73 -4.60
CA VAL A 80 -21.59 -19.42 -5.20
C VAL A 80 -21.27 -17.93 -5.20
N ALA A 81 -22.27 -17.06 -5.04
CA ALA A 81 -22.03 -15.65 -4.76
C ALA A 81 -23.10 -15.09 -3.82
N LEU A 82 -22.66 -14.19 -2.95
CA LEU A 82 -23.51 -13.32 -2.14
C LEU A 82 -23.05 -11.88 -2.42
N SER A 83 -23.90 -11.08 -3.04
CA SER A 83 -23.61 -9.70 -3.45
C SER A 83 -24.75 -8.78 -3.02
N LEU A 84 -24.50 -7.95 -2.02
CA LEU A 84 -25.44 -7.01 -1.44
C LEU A 84 -24.81 -5.62 -1.24
N PRO A 85 -24.21 -5.00 -2.28
CA PRO A 85 -23.60 -3.69 -2.13
C PRO A 85 -24.67 -2.61 -1.93
N SER A 86 -24.36 -1.58 -1.14
CA SER A 86 -25.22 -0.40 -0.97
C SER A 86 -26.64 -0.69 -0.45
N ARG A 87 -26.78 -1.66 0.47
CA ARG A 87 -28.07 -2.09 1.04
C ARG A 87 -28.38 -1.51 2.41
N LYS A 88 -27.57 -0.55 2.88
CA LYS A 88 -27.71 0.09 4.19
C LYS A 88 -27.73 -0.93 5.35
N LEU A 89 -27.06 -2.08 5.18
CA LEU A 89 -26.97 -3.10 6.22
C LEU A 89 -26.04 -2.60 7.33
N THR A 90 -26.49 -2.59 8.59
CA THR A 90 -25.80 -1.93 9.72
C THR A 90 -25.32 -2.89 10.82
N GLY A 91 -25.59 -4.18 10.69
CA GLY A 91 -25.24 -5.17 11.70
C GLY A 91 -23.80 -5.68 11.63
N VAL A 92 -23.61 -6.95 11.97
CA VAL A 92 -22.30 -7.62 11.96
C VAL A 92 -22.27 -8.71 10.90
N LEU A 93 -21.08 -9.03 10.38
CA LEU A 93 -20.92 -10.16 9.47
C LEU A 93 -20.98 -11.48 10.26
N SER A 94 -22.06 -12.24 10.07
CA SER A 94 -22.25 -13.52 10.77
C SER A 94 -21.13 -14.53 10.45
N PRO A 95 -20.52 -15.18 11.46
CA PRO A 95 -19.57 -16.26 11.24
C PRO A 95 -20.14 -17.44 10.43
N ALA A 96 -21.47 -17.59 10.40
CA ALA A 96 -22.16 -18.63 9.64
C ALA A 96 -21.93 -18.53 8.13
N VAL A 97 -21.55 -17.34 7.61
CA VAL A 97 -21.14 -17.17 6.20
C VAL A 97 -19.97 -18.10 5.84
N GLY A 98 -19.11 -18.46 6.81
CA GLY A 98 -18.03 -19.44 6.63
C GLY A 98 -18.50 -20.87 6.32
N ASN A 99 -19.81 -21.18 6.46
CA ASN A 99 -20.38 -22.47 6.11
C ASN A 99 -20.83 -22.58 4.65
N LEU A 100 -20.85 -21.46 3.90
CA LEU A 100 -21.19 -21.42 2.46
C LEU A 100 -20.04 -22.01 1.62
N SER A 101 -19.75 -23.30 1.76
CA SER A 101 -18.51 -23.93 1.28
C SER A 101 -18.26 -23.87 -0.24
N SER A 102 -19.27 -23.51 -1.03
CA SER A 102 -19.15 -23.29 -2.48
C SER A 102 -18.99 -21.82 -2.89
N LEU A 103 -19.00 -20.89 -1.94
CA LEU A 103 -18.92 -19.46 -2.19
C LEU A 103 -17.63 -19.08 -2.91
N ARG A 104 -17.78 -18.29 -3.97
CA ARG A 104 -16.69 -17.79 -4.83
C ARG A 104 -16.58 -16.27 -4.77
N SER A 105 -17.67 -15.58 -4.51
CA SER A 105 -17.71 -14.12 -4.43
C SER A 105 -18.53 -13.70 -3.22
N LEU A 106 -17.94 -12.89 -2.36
CA LEU A 106 -18.63 -12.20 -1.28
C LEU A 106 -18.42 -10.70 -1.48
N ASP A 107 -19.50 -9.98 -1.77
CA ASP A 107 -19.51 -8.53 -1.94
C ASP A 107 -20.56 -7.93 -1.02
N LEU A 108 -20.10 -7.23 0.01
CA LEU A 108 -20.92 -6.51 0.98
C LEU A 108 -20.51 -5.03 1.04
N SER A 109 -19.91 -4.53 -0.04
CA SER A 109 -19.34 -3.17 -0.08
C SER A 109 -20.40 -2.08 0.11
N PHE A 110 -19.97 -0.89 0.56
CA PHE A 110 -20.84 0.27 0.76
C PHE A 110 -22.04 0.01 1.70
N ASN A 111 -21.79 -0.66 2.82
CA ASN A 111 -22.78 -0.86 3.88
C ASN A 111 -22.27 -0.24 5.18
N GLY A 112 -22.99 -0.44 6.28
CA GLY A 112 -22.62 -0.02 7.62
C GLY A 112 -22.21 -1.18 8.52
N PHE A 113 -21.66 -2.28 7.97
CA PHE A 113 -21.27 -3.43 8.80
C PHE A 113 -20.22 -3.03 9.84
N THR A 114 -20.39 -3.51 11.07
CA THR A 114 -19.50 -3.25 12.21
C THR A 114 -18.87 -4.55 12.74
N GLY A 115 -17.96 -4.42 13.70
CA GLY A 115 -17.28 -5.54 14.36
C GLY A 115 -16.20 -6.18 13.48
N ASN A 116 -15.70 -7.33 13.92
CA ASN A 116 -14.58 -8.00 13.27
C ASN A 116 -15.01 -8.74 12.01
N ILE A 117 -14.10 -8.84 11.03
CA ILE A 117 -14.24 -9.78 9.93
C ILE A 117 -14.05 -11.22 10.48
N PRO A 118 -15.04 -12.13 10.37
CA PRO A 118 -14.97 -13.43 11.03
C PRO A 118 -13.84 -14.33 10.49
N ALA A 119 -13.07 -14.94 11.40
CA ALA A 119 -12.05 -15.93 11.05
C ALA A 119 -12.62 -17.15 10.30
N SER A 120 -13.92 -17.44 10.46
CA SER A 120 -14.61 -18.53 9.76
C SER A 120 -14.62 -18.36 8.23
N LEU A 121 -14.43 -17.14 7.70
CA LEU A 121 -14.28 -16.93 6.27
C LEU A 121 -13.07 -17.70 5.68
N GLY A 122 -12.07 -18.02 6.49
CA GLY A 122 -10.94 -18.88 6.10
C GLY A 122 -11.32 -20.32 5.71
N ARG A 123 -12.57 -20.74 5.99
CA ARG A 123 -13.10 -22.04 5.56
C ARG A 123 -13.52 -22.05 4.08
N LEU A 124 -13.70 -20.88 3.47
CA LEU A 124 -14.22 -20.71 2.12
C LEU A 124 -13.13 -20.92 1.06
N ARG A 125 -12.62 -22.15 0.94
CA ARG A 125 -11.49 -22.50 0.04
C ARG A 125 -11.71 -22.19 -1.45
N ARG A 126 -12.96 -21.93 -1.85
CA ARG A 126 -13.36 -21.57 -3.23
C ARG A 126 -13.54 -20.07 -3.44
N LEU A 127 -13.31 -19.24 -2.43
CA LEU A 127 -13.47 -17.79 -2.51
C LEU A 127 -12.40 -17.18 -3.42
N HIS A 128 -12.84 -16.37 -4.38
CA HIS A 128 -12.01 -15.63 -5.32
C HIS A 128 -12.06 -14.13 -5.06
N ILE A 129 -13.25 -13.62 -4.68
CA ILE A 129 -13.50 -12.20 -4.46
C ILE A 129 -14.04 -12.02 -3.06
N LEU A 130 -13.35 -11.19 -2.28
CA LEU A 130 -13.82 -10.64 -1.01
C LEU A 130 -13.80 -9.11 -1.12
N ASP A 131 -14.99 -8.53 -1.20
CA ASP A 131 -15.19 -7.08 -1.30
C ASP A 131 -16.03 -6.58 -0.12
N LEU A 132 -15.36 -5.92 0.83
CA LEU A 132 -15.95 -5.37 2.04
C LEU A 132 -15.66 -3.86 2.17
N LYS A 133 -15.29 -3.18 1.09
CA LYS A 133 -14.92 -1.76 1.14
C LYS A 133 -16.07 -0.88 1.61
N TYR A 134 -15.73 0.29 2.16
CA TYR A 134 -16.70 1.27 2.65
C TYR A 134 -17.71 0.64 3.61
N ASN A 135 -17.17 0.07 4.68
CA ASN A 135 -17.92 -0.41 5.83
C ASN A 135 -17.24 0.13 7.10
N ASN A 136 -17.69 -0.34 8.25
CA ASN A 136 -17.16 0.05 9.55
C ASN A 136 -16.57 -1.16 10.30
N PHE A 137 -15.99 -2.13 9.56
CA PHE A 137 -15.34 -3.30 10.13
C PHE A 137 -14.12 -2.87 10.95
N SER A 138 -13.97 -3.44 12.14
CA SER A 138 -12.88 -3.16 13.08
C SER A 138 -12.09 -4.44 13.42
N GLY A 139 -11.14 -4.34 14.36
CA GLY A 139 -10.27 -5.45 14.70
C GLY A 139 -9.10 -5.64 13.73
N GLU A 140 -8.36 -6.73 13.91
CA GLU A 140 -7.23 -7.07 13.05
C GLU A 140 -7.67 -7.78 11.76
N PHE A 141 -6.80 -7.76 10.75
CA PHE A 141 -6.97 -8.60 9.57
C PHE A 141 -7.02 -10.09 9.98
N PRO A 142 -8.08 -10.85 9.63
CA PRO A 142 -8.19 -12.24 10.04
C PRO A 142 -7.22 -13.12 9.24
N VAL A 143 -6.10 -13.50 9.86
CA VAL A 143 -5.03 -14.32 9.24
C VAL A 143 -5.57 -15.61 8.62
N ASN A 144 -6.68 -16.16 9.12
CA ASN A 144 -7.36 -17.32 8.55
C ASN A 144 -7.81 -17.13 7.10
N LEU A 145 -8.02 -15.90 6.61
CA LEU A 145 -8.32 -15.66 5.19
C LEU A 145 -7.21 -16.13 4.25
N THR A 146 -5.97 -16.24 4.74
CA THR A 146 -4.83 -16.76 3.97
C THR A 146 -4.99 -18.25 3.61
N PHE A 147 -5.93 -18.97 4.25
CA PHE A 147 -6.31 -20.32 3.87
C PHE A 147 -7.14 -20.40 2.58
N CYS A 148 -7.68 -19.29 2.11
CA CYS A 148 -8.42 -19.20 0.85
C CYS A 148 -7.47 -18.97 -0.32
N SER A 149 -6.69 -20.00 -0.68
CA SER A 149 -5.62 -19.93 -1.68
C SER A 149 -6.06 -19.53 -3.10
N ASN A 150 -7.37 -19.57 -3.39
CA ASN A 150 -7.93 -19.14 -4.68
C ASN A 150 -8.30 -17.65 -4.72
N LEU A 151 -8.08 -16.90 -3.65
CA LEU A 151 -8.36 -15.46 -3.60
C LEU A 151 -7.60 -14.71 -4.69
N LYS A 152 -8.33 -13.87 -5.42
CA LYS A 152 -7.83 -12.98 -6.47
C LYS A 152 -7.99 -11.52 -6.09
N ILE A 153 -9.05 -11.19 -5.36
CA ILE A 153 -9.36 -9.82 -4.94
C ILE A 153 -9.67 -9.83 -3.45
N ILE A 154 -8.92 -9.01 -2.71
CA ILE A 154 -9.24 -8.61 -1.34
C ILE A 154 -9.33 -7.09 -1.34
N ASP A 155 -10.55 -6.58 -1.14
CA ASP A 155 -10.84 -5.15 -1.06
C ASP A 155 -11.47 -4.81 0.29
N LEU A 156 -10.67 -4.24 1.18
CA LEU A 156 -11.05 -3.81 2.53
C LEU A 156 -10.88 -2.29 2.70
N LEU A 157 -10.87 -1.56 1.58
CA LEU A 157 -10.68 -0.11 1.56
C LEU A 157 -11.73 0.61 2.44
N SER A 158 -11.30 1.66 3.17
CA SER A 158 -12.16 2.47 4.04
C SER A 158 -12.94 1.63 5.05
N ASN A 159 -12.22 1.12 6.04
CA ASN A 159 -12.74 0.44 7.22
C ASN A 159 -11.97 0.94 8.47
N GLN A 160 -12.16 0.29 9.61
CA GLN A 160 -11.50 0.59 10.87
C GLN A 160 -10.52 -0.52 11.30
N LEU A 161 -9.92 -1.23 10.35
CA LEU A 161 -8.99 -2.32 10.64
C LEU A 161 -7.70 -1.78 11.24
N HIS A 162 -7.17 -2.44 12.26
CA HIS A 162 -5.94 -2.04 12.94
C HIS A 162 -4.95 -3.20 13.09
N GLY A 163 -3.79 -2.93 13.69
CA GLY A 163 -2.72 -3.91 13.83
C GLY A 163 -1.88 -4.06 12.56
N ARG A 164 -1.06 -5.12 12.52
CA ARG A 164 -0.10 -5.34 11.42
C ARG A 164 -0.77 -5.88 10.15
N VAL A 165 -0.17 -5.62 9.00
CA VAL A 165 -0.41 -6.45 7.80
C VAL A 165 0.23 -7.83 8.03
N PRO A 166 -0.52 -8.96 7.97
CA PRO A 166 0.04 -10.28 8.21
C PRO A 166 1.03 -10.72 7.12
N THR A 167 2.14 -11.31 7.54
CA THR A 167 3.18 -11.87 6.66
C THR A 167 2.63 -12.99 5.77
N GLU A 168 1.66 -13.74 6.29
CA GLU A 168 1.02 -14.89 5.68
C GLU A 168 0.26 -14.54 4.39
N ILE A 169 -0.13 -13.27 4.19
CA ILE A 169 -0.73 -12.81 2.93
C ILE A 169 0.26 -13.05 1.80
N GLY A 170 1.50 -12.57 1.96
CA GLY A 170 2.58 -12.75 1.00
C GLY A 170 2.96 -14.22 0.80
N ASP A 171 2.99 -15.00 1.88
CA ASP A 171 3.46 -16.39 1.85
C ASP A 171 2.45 -17.37 1.24
N LYS A 172 1.14 -17.07 1.32
CA LYS A 172 0.08 -18.03 0.95
C LYS A 172 -0.78 -17.59 -0.23
N LEU A 173 -0.93 -16.28 -0.47
CA LEU A 173 -1.84 -15.75 -1.49
C LEU A 173 -1.09 -15.31 -2.76
N VAL A 174 -0.09 -16.09 -3.19
CA VAL A 174 0.76 -15.78 -4.36
C VAL A 174 -0.01 -15.50 -5.67
N GLY A 175 -1.24 -16.02 -5.77
CA GLY A 175 -2.14 -15.81 -6.90
C GLY A 175 -3.04 -14.58 -6.81
N LEU A 176 -2.89 -13.73 -5.78
CA LEU A 176 -3.69 -12.53 -5.55
C LEU A 176 -3.38 -11.47 -6.61
N LEU A 177 -4.41 -10.83 -7.16
CA LEU A 177 -4.29 -9.78 -8.19
C LEU A 177 -4.46 -8.39 -7.60
N VAL A 178 -5.34 -8.25 -6.61
CA VAL A 178 -5.71 -6.96 -6.01
C VAL A 178 -5.72 -7.10 -4.49
N LEU A 179 -4.90 -6.29 -3.82
CA LEU A 179 -4.93 -6.09 -2.37
C LEU A 179 -5.12 -4.60 -2.09
N ARG A 180 -6.31 -4.23 -1.61
CA ARG A 180 -6.62 -2.85 -1.21
C ARG A 180 -6.98 -2.79 0.28
N LEU A 181 -6.08 -2.20 1.06
CA LEU A 181 -6.21 -1.95 2.50
C LEU A 181 -6.19 -0.45 2.82
N ARG A 182 -6.31 0.40 1.79
CA ARG A 182 -6.29 1.86 1.93
C ARG A 182 -7.32 2.37 2.93
N ASN A 183 -6.98 3.42 3.65
CA ASN A 183 -7.87 4.12 4.58
C ASN A 183 -8.35 3.19 5.71
N ASN A 184 -7.40 2.74 6.52
CA ASN A 184 -7.60 1.95 7.74
C ASN A 184 -6.64 2.49 8.83
N TYR A 185 -6.53 1.80 9.97
CA TYR A 185 -5.62 2.12 11.08
C TYR A 185 -4.49 1.10 11.20
N LEU A 186 -4.00 0.56 10.08
CA LEU A 186 -2.94 -0.45 10.10
C LEU A 186 -1.61 0.15 10.56
N THR A 187 -0.89 -0.57 11.43
CA THR A 187 0.35 -0.14 12.07
C THR A 187 1.51 -1.07 11.71
N ASN A 188 2.71 -0.71 12.18
CA ASN A 188 3.96 -1.44 11.99
C ASN A 188 4.45 -1.44 10.53
N SER A 189 5.62 -2.05 10.32
CA SER A 189 6.27 -2.12 9.01
C SER A 189 5.51 -2.95 7.98
N ILE A 190 5.62 -2.54 6.71
CA ILE A 190 5.18 -3.35 5.56
C ILE A 190 5.96 -4.68 5.55
N PRO A 191 5.29 -5.85 5.57
CA PRO A 191 5.99 -7.13 5.53
C PRO A 191 6.73 -7.36 4.21
N ALA A 192 8.00 -7.75 4.26
CA ALA A 192 8.78 -8.10 3.08
C ALA A 192 8.18 -9.25 2.28
N SER A 193 7.42 -10.14 2.92
CA SER A 193 6.73 -11.25 2.25
C SER A 193 5.69 -10.79 1.23
N LEU A 194 5.18 -9.55 1.30
CA LEU A 194 4.29 -9.02 0.25
C LEU A 194 4.96 -8.97 -1.13
N GLY A 195 6.30 -8.94 -1.19
CA GLY A 195 7.05 -9.12 -2.43
C GLY A 195 6.86 -10.48 -3.10
N ASN A 196 6.45 -11.51 -2.36
CA ASN A 196 6.18 -12.85 -2.89
C ASN A 196 4.87 -12.93 -3.72
N LEU A 197 4.06 -11.86 -3.73
CA LEU A 197 2.80 -11.79 -4.47
C LEU A 197 3.03 -11.62 -5.98
N SER A 198 3.61 -12.64 -6.62
CA SER A 198 4.00 -12.62 -8.04
C SER A 198 2.88 -12.30 -9.04
N SER A 199 1.61 -12.44 -8.66
CA SER A 199 0.47 -12.11 -9.53
C SER A 199 -0.13 -10.73 -9.28
N VAL A 200 0.30 -10.00 -8.24
CA VAL A 200 -0.39 -8.76 -7.84
C VAL A 200 -0.21 -7.67 -8.90
N ARG A 201 -1.30 -6.96 -9.16
CA ARG A 201 -1.38 -5.83 -10.11
C ARG A 201 -1.67 -4.54 -9.38
N THR A 202 -2.46 -4.62 -8.30
CA THR A 202 -2.82 -3.46 -7.49
C THR A 202 -2.54 -3.74 -6.02
N LEU A 203 -1.62 -2.98 -5.44
CA LEU A 203 -1.31 -2.97 -4.01
C LEU A 203 -1.55 -1.55 -3.47
N SER A 204 -2.55 -1.38 -2.61
CA SER A 204 -2.87 -0.09 -2.00
C SER A 204 -2.93 -0.21 -0.48
N LEU A 205 -1.97 0.43 0.19
CA LEU A 205 -1.83 0.49 1.65
C LEU A 205 -1.89 1.94 2.16
N SER A 206 -2.21 2.90 1.30
CA SER A 206 -2.24 4.33 1.63
C SER A 206 -3.24 4.69 2.74
N PHE A 207 -3.06 5.85 3.39
CA PHE A 207 -3.94 6.31 4.48
C PHE A 207 -4.01 5.26 5.60
N ASN A 208 -2.86 4.92 6.15
CA ASN A 208 -2.71 4.05 7.31
C ASN A 208 -1.64 4.65 8.24
N GLN A 209 -1.23 3.90 9.26
CA GLN A 209 -0.21 4.29 10.24
C GLN A 209 1.03 3.38 10.12
N LEU A 210 1.30 2.85 8.92
CA LEU A 210 2.43 1.96 8.67
C LEU A 210 3.75 2.73 8.81
N ASP A 211 4.76 2.10 9.39
CA ASP A 211 6.06 2.72 9.70
C ASP A 211 7.25 1.93 9.11
N GLY A 212 8.46 2.39 9.41
CA GLY A 212 9.68 1.75 8.92
C GLY A 212 9.91 1.91 7.42
N ASN A 213 10.72 1.01 6.85
CA ASN A 213 11.17 1.12 5.47
C ASN A 213 10.30 0.34 4.50
N ILE A 214 10.23 0.83 3.26
CA ILE A 214 9.64 0.06 2.15
C ILE A 214 10.57 -1.13 1.86
N PRO A 215 10.11 -2.38 2.00
CA PRO A 215 10.94 -3.55 1.71
C PRO A 215 11.36 -3.56 0.23
N PRO A 216 12.64 -3.87 -0.10
CA PRO A 216 13.09 -3.94 -1.48
C PRO A 216 12.27 -4.91 -2.34
N SER A 217 11.80 -6.00 -1.71
CA SER A 217 10.98 -7.03 -2.33
C SER A 217 9.66 -6.52 -2.90
N ILE A 218 9.16 -5.36 -2.47
CA ILE A 218 8.00 -4.71 -3.09
C ILE A 218 8.32 -4.20 -4.49
N GLY A 219 9.56 -3.77 -4.72
CA GLY A 219 10.08 -3.46 -6.05
C GLY A 219 10.02 -4.72 -6.91
N ASP A 220 10.53 -5.85 -6.42
CA ASP A 220 10.73 -7.10 -7.19
C ASP A 220 9.42 -7.75 -7.70
N ILE A 221 8.25 -7.23 -7.34
CA ILE A 221 6.95 -7.78 -7.73
C ILE A 221 6.77 -7.69 -9.26
N PRO A 222 6.69 -8.83 -9.98
CA PRO A 222 6.57 -8.83 -11.43
C PRO A 222 5.18 -8.38 -11.89
N GLY A 223 5.15 -7.34 -12.71
CA GLY A 223 3.93 -6.86 -13.37
C GLY A 223 2.98 -6.07 -12.48
N ILE A 224 3.46 -5.50 -11.37
CA ILE A 224 2.69 -4.53 -10.58
C ILE A 224 2.33 -3.32 -11.44
N LEU A 225 1.05 -2.92 -11.44
CA LEU A 225 0.53 -1.81 -12.25
C LEU A 225 0.25 -0.57 -11.40
N SER A 226 -0.15 -0.78 -10.14
CA SER A 226 -0.53 0.28 -9.22
C SER A 226 -0.02 -0.04 -7.82
N LEU A 227 0.91 0.77 -7.33
CA LEU A 227 1.39 0.77 -5.95
C LEU A 227 1.02 2.10 -5.30
N ASP A 228 0.28 2.07 -4.21
CA ASP A 228 -0.14 3.26 -3.46
C ASP A 228 0.15 3.09 -1.97
N LEU A 229 1.20 3.78 -1.51
CA LEU A 229 1.69 3.78 -0.12
C LEU A 229 1.54 5.15 0.56
N ALA A 230 0.84 6.09 -0.09
CA ALA A 230 0.67 7.48 0.35
C ALA A 230 0.17 7.61 1.79
N TYR A 231 0.47 8.71 2.48
CA TYR A 231 -0.13 9.01 3.78
C TYR A 231 0.02 7.87 4.79
N ASN A 232 1.28 7.49 5.02
CA ASN A 232 1.74 6.58 6.07
C ASN A 232 2.93 7.22 6.80
N ASN A 233 3.44 6.56 7.84
CA ASN A 233 4.65 6.96 8.56
C ASN A 233 5.92 6.26 8.02
N LEU A 234 5.96 5.98 6.71
CA LEU A 234 7.06 5.27 6.05
C LEU A 234 8.27 6.19 5.88
N SER A 235 9.47 5.60 5.98
CA SER A 235 10.75 6.26 5.73
C SER A 235 11.60 5.47 4.75
N ALA A 236 12.40 6.13 3.91
CA ALA A 236 13.54 5.47 3.26
C ALA A 236 14.83 5.78 4.05
N THR A 237 15.54 4.73 4.49
CA THR A 237 16.91 4.81 5.00
C THR A 237 17.75 3.64 4.48
N LYS A 238 19.04 3.90 4.23
CA LYS A 238 20.05 2.87 3.95
C LYS A 238 20.34 2.12 5.26
N LEU A 239 20.37 0.78 5.22
CA LEU A 239 20.77 -0.06 6.34
C LEU A 239 22.14 0.39 6.90
N ASN A 240 22.25 0.44 8.23
CA ASN A 240 23.34 0.98 9.06
C ASN A 240 24.74 1.04 8.40
N ARG A 241 25.31 2.25 8.36
CA ARG A 241 26.74 2.53 8.06
C ARG A 241 27.74 1.80 8.97
N GLU A 242 27.27 1.20 10.06
CA GLU A 242 28.11 0.39 10.97
C GLU A 242 28.56 -0.95 10.38
N SER A 243 28.00 -1.37 9.23
CA SER A 243 28.41 -2.62 8.55
C SER A 243 29.58 -2.45 7.56
N LEU A 244 30.09 -1.22 7.36
CA LEU A 244 31.20 -0.92 6.43
C LEU A 244 32.45 -0.34 7.10
N SER A 245 32.50 -0.20 8.42
CA SER A 245 33.76 0.11 9.11
C SER A 245 34.57 -1.16 9.34
N ASN A 246 35.18 -1.67 8.27
CA ASN A 246 36.39 -2.48 8.40
C ASN A 246 37.57 -1.49 8.43
N PRO A 247 38.21 -1.23 9.58
CA PRO A 247 39.29 -0.26 9.65
C PRO A 247 40.60 -0.92 9.19
N SER A 248 40.75 -1.09 7.88
CA SER A 248 42.07 -1.28 7.28
C SER A 248 42.08 -0.66 5.88
N ASN A 249 42.93 0.36 5.74
CA ASN A 249 43.23 1.16 4.54
C ASN A 249 42.16 2.15 4.06
N SER A 250 42.26 3.39 4.55
CA SER A 250 42.91 4.46 3.79
C SER A 250 42.85 5.78 4.57
N GLN A 251 44.01 6.41 4.73
CA GLN A 251 44.16 7.76 5.24
C GLN A 251 43.32 8.74 4.41
N ILE A 252 42.51 9.58 5.06
CA ILE A 252 42.32 11.02 4.79
C ILE A 252 41.53 11.62 5.97
N GLY A 253 42.17 12.56 6.67
CA GLY A 253 41.55 13.68 7.41
C GLY A 253 40.52 13.39 8.50
N ARG A 254 40.99 13.04 9.71
CA ARG A 254 40.22 13.18 10.96
C ARG A 254 39.93 14.67 11.24
N HIS A 255 38.66 15.02 11.38
CA HIS A 255 38.20 16.12 12.26
C HIS A 255 37.00 15.62 13.07
N SER A 256 37.27 14.62 13.91
CA SER A 256 36.39 14.15 14.96
C SER A 256 36.79 14.83 16.26
N ASP A 257 36.19 15.97 16.57
CA ASP A 257 36.13 16.48 17.94
C ASP A 257 35.04 17.55 18.01
N LEU A 258 33.92 17.19 18.65
CA LEU A 258 33.01 18.03 19.45
C LEU A 258 31.72 17.23 19.76
N ARG A 259 31.86 16.13 20.50
CA ARG A 259 30.75 15.61 21.32
C ARG A 259 30.94 16.12 22.75
N LYS A 260 30.10 17.06 23.16
CA LYS A 260 29.68 17.28 24.56
C LYS A 260 28.62 18.39 24.57
N TYR A 261 27.44 18.07 25.09
CA TYR A 261 26.54 18.86 25.96
C TYR A 261 25.07 18.41 25.79
N PRO A 262 24.25 18.54 26.85
CA PRO A 262 23.11 17.66 27.12
C PRO A 262 21.76 18.24 26.71
N LEU A 263 20.78 17.34 26.70
CA LEU A 263 19.36 17.45 26.35
C LEU A 263 18.60 18.63 26.97
N SER A 264 17.67 19.23 26.20
CA SER A 264 16.29 19.47 26.66
C SER A 264 15.33 19.95 25.54
N HIS A 265 14.19 19.26 25.47
CA HIS A 265 12.82 19.67 25.11
C HIS A 265 12.37 20.09 23.68
N ARG A 266 11.37 19.31 23.25
CA ARG A 266 10.15 19.61 22.46
C ARG A 266 10.25 19.87 20.95
N GLN A 267 9.81 18.84 20.23
CA GLN A 267 9.03 18.81 18.99
C GLN A 267 8.52 20.17 18.48
N SER A 268 9.06 20.65 17.36
CA SER A 268 8.43 21.73 16.59
C SER A 268 8.85 21.74 15.11
N ARG A 269 7.85 22.07 14.30
CA ARG A 269 7.79 22.24 12.85
C ARG A 269 8.69 23.40 12.37
N TRP A 270 9.20 23.29 11.14
CA TRP A 270 10.08 24.29 10.49
C TRP A 270 9.51 25.72 10.53
N PRO A 271 10.19 26.72 11.13
CA PRO A 271 9.71 28.09 11.12
C PRO A 271 9.94 28.73 9.76
N SER A 272 8.93 29.42 9.26
CA SER A 272 9.04 30.40 8.17
C SER A 272 8.95 31.76 8.86
N ASP A 273 9.94 32.64 8.68
CA ASP A 273 9.71 34.04 9.03
C ASP A 273 10.36 34.99 8.03
N ASP A 274 9.50 35.89 7.56
CA ASP A 274 9.81 37.14 6.88
C ASP A 274 10.33 38.16 7.91
N GLN A 275 11.13 39.10 7.40
CA GLN A 275 11.54 40.39 7.99
C GLN A 275 12.89 40.45 8.72
N CYS A 276 13.70 41.36 8.18
CA CYS A 276 15.04 41.74 8.58
C CYS A 276 14.99 42.70 9.78
N GLY A 277 15.67 42.36 10.89
CA GLY A 277 15.98 43.32 11.96
C GLY A 277 16.08 42.75 13.38
N ARG A 278 17.33 42.41 13.78
CA ARG A 278 17.84 42.01 15.13
C ARG A 278 17.70 40.52 15.52
N PRO A 279 18.70 39.96 16.24
CA PRO A 279 18.94 38.52 16.28
C PRO A 279 18.12 37.82 17.36
N ALA A 280 17.06 37.13 16.95
CA ALA A 280 16.47 36.05 17.74
C ALA A 280 17.40 34.83 17.64
N LEU A 281 18.18 34.59 18.69
CA LEU A 281 19.07 33.44 18.77
C LEU A 281 18.24 32.16 19.00
N ARG A 282 18.35 31.24 18.03
CA ARG A 282 18.01 29.79 18.04
C ARG A 282 16.72 29.35 17.34
N ASN A 283 16.86 28.93 16.09
CA ASN A 283 16.76 27.51 15.67
C ASN A 283 17.16 27.36 14.18
N ILE A 284 18.40 27.75 13.87
CA ILE A 284 18.96 27.61 12.53
C ILE A 284 19.89 26.39 12.57
N LEU A 285 19.59 25.36 11.76
CA LEU A 285 20.47 24.20 11.60
C LEU A 285 21.87 24.68 11.21
N SER A 286 22.89 24.13 11.87
CA SER A 286 24.30 24.39 11.53
C SER A 286 24.63 23.83 10.14
N LEU A 287 25.73 24.29 9.54
CA LEU A 287 26.18 23.77 8.25
C LEU A 287 26.44 22.25 8.31
N ALA A 288 27.02 21.76 9.41
CA ALA A 288 27.26 20.33 9.62
C ALA A 288 25.95 19.54 9.67
N GLN A 289 24.96 20.02 10.42
CA GLN A 289 23.63 19.39 10.47
C GLN A 289 22.95 19.36 9.10
N ARG A 290 23.07 20.43 8.31
CA ARG A 290 22.53 20.48 6.93
C ARG A 290 23.24 19.48 6.01
N LEU A 291 24.57 19.32 6.14
CA LEU A 291 25.34 18.33 5.39
C LEU A 291 24.93 16.91 5.77
N ASP A 292 24.77 16.61 7.06
CA ASP A 292 24.34 15.28 7.52
C ASP A 292 22.95 14.95 6.98
N ILE A 293 22.00 15.89 7.07
CA ILE A 293 20.65 15.75 6.51
C ILE A 293 20.71 15.54 4.98
N ALA A 294 21.51 16.33 4.26
CA ALA A 294 21.66 16.19 2.82
C ALA A 294 22.18 14.80 2.42
N VAL A 295 23.15 14.29 3.19
CA VAL A 295 23.73 12.96 3.00
C VAL A 295 22.69 11.86 3.24
N ASP A 296 21.88 11.98 4.28
CA ASP A 296 20.80 11.04 4.56
C ASP A 296 19.75 11.00 3.44
N ILE A 297 19.38 12.16 2.87
CA ILE A 297 18.44 12.24 1.73
C ILE A 297 19.05 11.59 0.48
N MET A 298 20.35 11.83 0.22
CA MET A 298 21.06 11.20 -0.90
C MET A 298 21.09 9.68 -0.75
N ASP A 299 21.37 9.17 0.45
CA ASP A 299 21.35 7.73 0.75
C ASP A 299 19.95 7.13 0.59
N ALA A 300 18.89 7.87 0.94
CA ALA A 300 17.51 7.44 0.73
C ALA A 300 17.15 7.34 -0.76
N LEU A 301 17.56 8.32 -1.58
CA LEU A 301 17.34 8.27 -3.03
C LEU A 301 18.19 7.18 -3.70
N ASP A 302 19.43 6.97 -3.27
CA ASP A 302 20.29 5.88 -3.72
C ASP A 302 19.67 4.51 -3.43
N TYR A 303 19.05 4.34 -2.26
CA TYR A 303 18.30 3.13 -1.94
C TYR A 303 17.13 2.91 -2.91
N LEU A 304 16.27 3.91 -3.12
CA LEU A 304 15.11 3.79 -3.99
C LEU A 304 15.48 3.57 -5.46
N HIS A 305 16.51 4.26 -5.95
CA HIS A 305 16.89 4.24 -7.36
C HIS A 305 17.76 3.03 -7.73
N ASN A 306 18.66 2.61 -6.84
CA ASN A 306 19.71 1.64 -7.16
C ASN A 306 19.60 0.33 -6.35
N HIS A 307 18.88 0.31 -5.22
CA HIS A 307 18.77 -0.86 -4.35
C HIS A 307 17.37 -1.49 -4.35
N CYS A 308 16.37 -0.80 -4.91
CA CYS A 308 15.09 -1.41 -5.27
C CYS A 308 15.15 -1.82 -6.75
N GLN A 309 14.81 -3.07 -7.05
CA GLN A 309 14.76 -3.57 -8.42
C GLN A 309 13.33 -4.04 -8.71
N PRO A 310 12.60 -3.43 -9.67
CA PRO A 310 12.93 -2.25 -10.45
C PRO A 310 13.02 -0.98 -9.59
N PRO A 311 13.71 0.07 -10.08
CA PRO A 311 13.86 1.34 -9.37
C PRO A 311 12.52 1.96 -8.96
N ILE A 312 12.48 2.51 -7.74
CA ILE A 312 11.36 3.31 -7.22
C ILE A 312 11.72 4.78 -7.37
N ILE A 313 10.85 5.57 -8.01
CA ILE A 313 10.99 7.01 -8.17
C ILE A 313 10.00 7.69 -7.25
N HIS A 314 10.48 8.61 -6.41
CA HIS A 314 9.68 9.29 -5.41
C HIS A 314 8.66 10.25 -6.02
N CYS A 315 9.08 11.03 -7.02
CA CYS A 315 8.35 12.05 -7.78
C CYS A 315 7.95 13.32 -7.02
N ASP A 316 8.32 13.47 -5.74
CA ASP A 316 7.92 14.63 -4.91
C ASP A 316 8.95 14.97 -3.81
N VAL A 317 10.24 14.96 -4.17
CA VAL A 317 11.31 15.31 -3.22
C VAL A 317 11.25 16.81 -2.91
N LYS A 318 10.95 17.16 -1.65
CA LYS A 318 10.84 18.55 -1.16
C LYS A 318 11.01 18.62 0.36
N PRO A 319 11.31 19.79 0.95
CA PRO A 319 11.57 19.91 2.39
C PRO A 319 10.44 19.37 3.31
N SER A 320 9.17 19.56 2.94
CA SER A 320 8.04 19.07 3.75
C SER A 320 7.87 17.55 3.76
N ASN A 321 8.56 16.86 2.85
CA ASN A 321 8.57 15.40 2.75
C ASN A 321 9.85 14.80 3.39
N ILE A 322 10.71 15.62 4.00
CA ILE A 322 11.86 15.17 4.77
C ILE A 322 11.49 15.15 6.25
N LEU A 323 11.45 13.95 6.83
CA LEU A 323 11.20 13.74 8.26
C LEU A 323 12.54 13.74 9.01
N LEU A 324 12.63 14.49 10.11
CA LEU A 324 13.79 14.51 10.99
C LEU A 324 13.47 13.77 12.28
N ALA A 325 14.30 12.79 12.64
CA ALA A 325 14.23 12.11 13.93
C ALA A 325 14.82 12.99 15.05
N GLU A 326 14.71 12.53 16.31
CA GLU A 326 15.22 13.26 17.48
C GLU A 326 16.74 13.48 17.45
N ASP A 327 17.47 12.62 16.77
CA ASP A 327 18.93 12.70 16.56
C ASP A 327 19.32 13.49 15.30
N LEU A 328 18.36 14.13 14.63
CA LEU A 328 18.50 14.83 13.35
C LEU A 328 18.83 13.93 12.14
N SER A 329 18.69 12.60 12.26
CA SER A 329 18.71 11.75 11.07
C SER A 329 17.53 12.06 10.16
N ALA A 330 17.81 12.26 8.88
CA ALA A 330 16.80 12.60 7.89
C ALA A 330 16.26 11.36 7.19
N ARG A 331 14.96 11.40 6.90
CA ARG A 331 14.22 10.29 6.29
C ARG A 331 13.33 10.84 5.19
N LEU A 332 13.40 10.26 4.00
CA LEU A 332 12.51 10.62 2.91
C LEU A 332 11.15 9.93 3.13
N GLY A 333 10.08 10.71 3.15
CA GLY A 333 8.70 10.26 3.36
C GLY A 333 7.74 10.81 2.30
N ASP A 334 6.46 10.47 2.43
CA ASP A 334 5.38 10.81 1.48
C ASP A 334 5.55 10.23 0.06
N PHE A 335 5.38 8.91 -0.05
CA PHE A 335 5.48 8.15 -1.30
C PHE A 335 4.21 8.20 -2.17
N GLY A 336 3.36 9.22 -1.99
CA GLY A 336 1.99 9.19 -2.53
C GLY A 336 1.87 9.28 -4.05
N ILE A 337 2.90 9.81 -4.71
CA ILE A 337 2.98 9.84 -6.17
C ILE A 337 4.19 9.06 -6.71
N SER A 338 4.78 8.20 -5.89
CA SER A 338 5.91 7.38 -6.28
C SER A 338 5.53 6.34 -7.34
N ARG A 339 6.53 5.90 -8.11
CA ARG A 339 6.36 4.99 -9.25
C ARG A 339 7.49 3.98 -9.29
N ILE A 340 7.15 2.72 -9.54
CA ILE A 340 8.13 1.70 -9.92
C ILE A 340 8.36 1.84 -11.42
N LEU A 341 9.61 1.86 -11.86
CA LEU A 341 9.99 1.97 -13.26
C LEU A 341 10.39 0.58 -13.78
N PRO A 342 9.45 -0.21 -14.34
CA PRO A 342 9.74 -1.57 -14.80
C PRO A 342 10.77 -1.56 -15.92
N GLU A 343 11.71 -2.52 -15.89
CA GLU A 343 12.66 -2.74 -16.98
C GLU A 343 11.90 -3.05 -18.28
N LYS A 344 11.95 -2.11 -19.22
CA LYS A 344 11.50 -2.17 -20.62
C LYS A 344 10.74 -3.45 -21.00
N ALA A 345 9.44 -3.50 -20.70
CA ALA A 345 8.53 -4.28 -21.54
C ALA A 345 8.52 -3.60 -22.91
N ASN A 346 9.06 -4.30 -23.92
CA ASN A 346 9.16 -3.87 -25.30
C ASN A 346 7.95 -3.03 -25.74
N GLN A 347 8.24 -1.80 -26.22
CA GLN A 347 7.46 -1.00 -27.16
C GLN A 347 6.05 -1.56 -27.50
N SER A 348 5.10 -1.48 -26.57
CA SER A 348 3.67 -1.67 -26.88
C SER A 348 2.80 -1.44 -25.64
N LEU A 349 2.74 -0.19 -25.17
CA LEU A 349 1.56 0.35 -24.50
C LEU A 349 1.72 1.88 -24.45
N GLN A 350 1.80 2.48 -25.64
CA GLN A 350 1.15 3.78 -25.80
C GLN A 350 -0.34 3.55 -25.56
N ASN A 351 -0.97 4.45 -24.82
CA ASN A 351 -2.37 4.42 -24.38
C ASN A 351 -2.60 3.80 -22.99
N SER A 352 -2.04 4.44 -21.97
CA SER A 352 -2.72 4.55 -20.69
C SER A 352 -2.71 6.01 -20.26
N ASN A 353 -3.68 6.75 -20.77
CA ASN A 353 -4.00 8.12 -20.40
C ASN A 353 -4.49 8.18 -18.95
N SER A 354 -3.57 8.17 -17.98
CA SER A 354 -3.87 8.55 -16.61
C SER A 354 -3.29 9.94 -16.32
N THR A 355 -4.19 10.93 -16.44
CA THR A 355 -4.12 12.34 -15.99
C THR A 355 -2.80 13.08 -16.23
N ILE A 356 -2.84 13.90 -17.29
CA ILE A 356 -2.01 15.09 -17.50
C ILE A 356 -2.37 16.08 -16.38
N GLY A 357 -1.68 15.97 -15.26
CA GLY A 357 -1.65 16.96 -14.19
C GLY A 357 -0.19 17.15 -13.83
N ILE A 358 0.22 18.38 -13.53
CA ILE A 358 1.59 18.72 -13.12
C ILE A 358 2.01 17.72 -12.02
N ARG A 359 3.06 16.93 -12.28
CA ARG A 359 3.49 15.84 -11.40
C ARG A 359 4.58 16.35 -10.46
N GLY A 360 4.25 16.44 -9.18
CA GLY A 360 5.10 16.92 -8.09
C GLY A 360 4.81 18.37 -7.69
N SER A 361 5.56 18.87 -6.72
CA SER A 361 5.33 20.19 -6.11
C SER A 361 5.94 21.37 -6.88
N ILE A 362 5.14 22.43 -7.09
CA ILE A 362 5.56 23.67 -7.77
C ILE A 362 6.88 24.20 -7.20
N GLY A 363 7.84 24.45 -8.09
CA GLY A 363 9.18 24.95 -7.74
C GLY A 363 10.25 23.86 -7.59
N TYR A 364 9.87 22.61 -7.29
CA TYR A 364 10.80 21.47 -7.13
C TYR A 364 10.72 20.47 -8.29
N VAL A 365 9.62 20.48 -9.04
CA VAL A 365 9.38 19.59 -10.18
C VAL A 365 10.39 19.84 -11.30
N ALA A 366 10.93 18.76 -11.85
CA ALA A 366 11.80 18.80 -13.01
C ALA A 366 11.03 19.33 -14.24
N PRO A 367 11.59 20.29 -14.99
CA PRO A 367 10.89 20.98 -16.07
C PRO A 367 10.37 20.02 -17.16
N GLU A 368 11.10 18.94 -17.42
CA GLU A 368 10.71 17.91 -18.40
C GLU A 368 9.37 17.24 -18.08
N TYR A 369 8.94 17.22 -16.81
CA TYR A 369 7.63 16.69 -16.41
C TYR A 369 6.48 17.62 -16.82
N GLY A 370 6.74 18.92 -16.95
CA GLY A 370 5.81 19.89 -17.53
C GLY A 370 5.68 19.75 -19.05
N GLU A 371 6.68 19.16 -19.71
CA GLU A 371 6.72 18.90 -21.16
C GLU A 371 6.17 17.52 -21.54
N GLY A 372 5.67 16.75 -20.56
CA GLY A 372 5.08 15.43 -20.77
C GLY A 372 6.09 14.28 -20.88
N SER A 373 7.35 14.52 -20.49
CA SER A 373 8.38 13.47 -20.46
C SER A 373 8.03 12.37 -19.43
N PRO A 374 8.48 11.12 -19.67
CA PRO A 374 8.28 10.04 -18.72
C PRO A 374 9.03 10.29 -17.41
N ILE A 375 8.46 9.79 -16.32
CA ILE A 375 9.05 9.85 -14.98
C ILE A 375 10.38 9.09 -15.00
N SER A 376 11.43 9.67 -14.38
CA SER A 376 12.77 9.10 -14.34
C SER A 376 13.45 9.36 -12.99
N THR A 377 14.49 8.58 -12.68
CA THR A 377 15.32 8.83 -11.49
C THR A 377 15.97 10.21 -11.55
N LEU A 378 16.24 10.75 -12.75
CA LEU A 378 16.79 12.09 -12.94
C LEU A 378 15.85 13.20 -12.43
N GLY A 379 14.53 13.00 -12.50
CA GLY A 379 13.59 13.99 -11.98
C GLY A 379 13.66 14.12 -10.45
N ASP A 380 13.86 13.01 -9.73
CA ASP A 380 14.11 13.06 -8.27
C ASP A 380 15.45 13.75 -7.95
N ILE A 381 16.47 13.53 -8.78
CA ILE A 381 17.79 14.17 -8.66
C ILE A 381 17.70 15.69 -8.91
N TYR A 382 16.86 16.13 -9.84
CA TYR A 382 16.56 17.55 -10.03
C TYR A 382 15.89 18.14 -8.79
N SER A 383 14.84 17.49 -8.28
CA SER A 383 14.13 17.94 -7.07
C SER A 383 15.03 17.97 -5.83
N LEU A 384 15.95 17.01 -5.70
CA LEU A 384 17.03 17.03 -4.70
C LEU A 384 17.90 18.28 -4.85
N GLY A 385 18.30 18.64 -6.07
CA GLY A 385 19.09 19.85 -6.33
C GLY A 385 18.41 21.13 -5.83
N ILE A 386 17.11 21.28 -6.10
CA ILE A 386 16.33 22.42 -5.59
C ILE A 386 16.21 22.39 -4.07
N LEU A 387 15.95 21.22 -3.49
CA LEU A 387 15.89 21.04 -2.04
C LEU A 387 17.21 21.46 -1.37
N LEU A 388 18.35 21.04 -1.92
CA LEU A 388 19.67 21.43 -1.40
C LEU A 388 19.90 22.94 -1.55
N LEU A 389 19.55 23.54 -2.68
CA LEU A 389 19.64 24.99 -2.84
C LEU A 389 18.80 25.72 -1.79
N GLU A 390 17.54 25.37 -1.58
CA GLU A 390 16.75 25.96 -0.49
C GLU A 390 17.39 25.70 0.88
N MET A 391 17.86 24.48 1.14
CA MET A 391 18.47 24.10 2.41
C MET A 391 19.68 24.96 2.71
N PHE A 392 20.60 25.21 1.78
CA PHE A 392 21.81 25.98 2.10
C PHE A 392 21.63 27.49 2.01
N THR A 393 20.54 27.96 1.37
CA THR A 393 20.35 29.38 1.08
C THR A 393 19.22 30.00 1.90
N GLY A 394 18.34 29.16 2.46
CA GLY A 394 17.13 29.59 3.17
C GLY A 394 16.07 30.19 2.25
N MET A 395 16.26 30.18 0.93
CA MET A 395 15.34 30.77 -0.02
C MET A 395 14.47 29.71 -0.69
N ARG A 396 13.15 29.89 -0.56
CA ARG A 396 12.17 29.03 -1.23
C ARG A 396 12.21 29.26 -2.75
N PRO A 397 12.09 28.21 -3.57
CA PRO A 397 12.03 28.35 -5.03
C PRO A 397 10.80 29.15 -5.50
N THR A 398 9.75 29.25 -4.67
CA THR A 398 8.53 30.02 -4.92
C THR A 398 8.58 31.46 -4.39
N ASN A 399 9.74 31.94 -3.92
CA ASN A 399 9.89 33.31 -3.43
C ASN A 399 9.51 34.32 -4.53
N ASN A 400 8.77 35.37 -4.17
CA ASN A 400 8.29 36.42 -5.07
C ASN A 400 9.39 37.13 -5.87
N MET A 401 10.66 37.03 -5.43
CA MET A 401 11.83 37.53 -6.16
C MET A 401 12.13 36.75 -7.44
N PHE A 402 11.69 35.49 -7.55
CA PHE A 402 11.87 34.63 -8.72
C PHE A 402 10.67 34.79 -9.66
N ARG A 403 10.78 35.71 -10.62
CA ARG A 403 9.76 35.98 -11.66
C ARG A 403 10.38 35.98 -13.06
N GLY A 404 9.62 35.59 -14.06
CA GLY A 404 10.07 35.56 -15.45
C GLY A 404 11.05 34.42 -15.71
N SER A 405 12.24 34.73 -16.23
CA SER A 405 13.27 33.72 -16.57
C SER A 405 14.25 33.41 -15.45
N LEU A 406 14.05 34.02 -14.27
CA LEU A 406 14.92 33.92 -13.09
C LEU A 406 14.28 32.96 -12.07
N ASP A 407 14.79 31.74 -12.03
CA ASP A 407 14.48 30.75 -10.99
C ASP A 407 15.62 30.69 -9.95
N LEU A 408 15.42 29.91 -8.88
CA LEU A 408 16.41 29.74 -7.81
C LEU A 408 17.75 29.25 -8.36
N HIS A 409 17.74 28.32 -9.32
CA HIS A 409 18.96 27.80 -9.94
C HIS A 409 19.73 28.87 -10.73
N ARG A 410 19.03 29.72 -11.49
CA ARG A 410 19.61 30.79 -12.30
C ARG A 410 20.06 31.97 -11.46
N PHE A 411 19.31 32.32 -10.41
CA PHE A 411 19.73 33.32 -9.43
C PHE A 411 21.08 32.94 -8.79
N PHE A 412 21.22 31.67 -8.39
CA PHE A 412 22.46 31.15 -7.82
C PHE A 412 23.60 31.07 -8.83
N SER A 413 23.32 30.63 -10.06
CA SER A 413 24.30 30.59 -11.15
C SER A 413 24.90 31.97 -11.45
N ILE A 414 24.14 33.05 -11.21
CA ILE A 414 24.56 34.44 -11.46
C ILE A 414 25.29 35.06 -10.25
N HIS A 415 25.01 34.66 -9.00
CA HIS A 415 25.44 35.39 -7.79
C HIS A 415 26.55 34.74 -6.94
N VAL A 416 27.04 33.52 -7.22
CA VAL A 416 27.84 32.73 -6.25
C VAL A 416 29.31 32.45 -6.61
N LEU A 417 30.09 33.49 -6.93
CA LEU A 417 31.56 33.41 -6.92
C LEU A 417 32.20 33.67 -5.53
N VAL A 418 31.43 33.73 -4.42
CA VAL A 418 31.91 34.40 -3.18
C VAL A 418 32.05 33.54 -1.90
N GLN A 419 31.69 32.24 -1.83
CA GLN A 419 31.91 31.46 -0.59
C GLN A 419 32.48 30.05 -0.79
N LYS A 420 33.76 29.87 -0.43
CA LYS A 420 34.55 28.64 -0.62
C LYS A 420 33.99 27.35 0.01
N CYS A 421 33.10 27.44 1.02
CA CYS A 421 32.48 26.25 1.66
C CYS A 421 31.14 25.85 1.00
N LEU A 422 30.45 26.79 0.33
CA LEU A 422 29.22 26.51 -0.42
C LEU A 422 29.52 25.88 -1.79
N VAL A 423 30.70 26.11 -2.35
CA VAL A 423 31.08 25.68 -3.72
C VAL A 423 31.00 24.17 -3.92
N SER A 424 31.45 23.33 -2.98
CA SER A 424 31.45 21.86 -3.16
C SER A 424 30.05 21.25 -3.12
N VAL A 425 29.16 21.77 -2.27
CA VAL A 425 27.74 21.35 -2.19
C VAL A 425 26.95 21.86 -3.39
N ILE A 426 27.28 23.07 -3.86
CA ILE A 426 26.73 23.64 -5.09
C ILE A 426 27.24 22.89 -6.31
N ASP A 427 28.48 22.43 -6.36
CA ASP A 427 29.00 21.62 -7.47
C ASP A 427 28.24 20.29 -7.58
N ILE A 428 27.91 19.66 -6.45
CA ILE A 428 27.03 18.47 -6.43
C ILE A 428 25.63 18.84 -6.94
N SER A 429 25.03 19.91 -6.43
CA SER A 429 23.67 20.34 -6.82
C SER A 429 23.58 20.77 -8.28
N THR A 430 24.56 21.53 -8.77
CA THR A 430 24.65 21.98 -10.17
C THR A 430 25.05 20.84 -11.11
N SER A 431 25.86 19.88 -10.67
CA SER A 431 26.12 18.63 -11.41
C SER A 431 24.83 17.80 -11.56
N CYS A 432 24.03 17.70 -10.49
CA CYS A 432 22.71 17.07 -10.53
C CYS A 432 21.76 17.77 -11.53
N LEU A 433 21.77 19.11 -11.57
CA LEU A 433 20.94 19.91 -12.48
C LEU A 433 21.48 19.93 -13.94
N ARG A 434 22.77 19.64 -14.17
CA ARG A 434 23.40 19.59 -15.51
C ARG A 434 23.24 18.25 -16.23
N LYS A 435 22.76 17.19 -15.57
CA LYS A 435 22.54 15.85 -16.18
C LYS A 435 21.30 15.75 -17.08
N GLN A 436 20.77 16.88 -17.58
CA GLN A 436 19.70 16.87 -18.57
C GLN A 436 20.22 16.41 -19.93
N PRO A 437 19.55 15.47 -20.62
CA PRO A 437 19.73 15.30 -22.05
C PRO A 437 19.18 16.55 -22.76
N ARG A 438 19.95 17.09 -23.70
CA ARG A 438 19.55 18.22 -24.56
C ARG A 438 18.39 17.88 -25.47
#